data_AF-A0AAD0HYW7-F1
#
_entry.id   AF-A0AAD0HYW7-F1
#
_cell.length_a   1.000
_cell.length_b   1.000
_cell.length_c   1.000
_cell.angle_alpha   90.00
_cell.angle_beta   90.00
_cell.angle_gamma   90.00
#
_symmetry.space_group_name_H-M   'P 1'
#
loop_
_entity.id
_entity.type
_entity.pdbx_description
1 polymer ?
#
loop_
_entity_poly.entity_id
_entity_poly.type
_entity_poly.pdbx_seq_one_letter_code
_entity_poly.pdbx_strand_id
1 'polypeptide(L)'
;MSSIVDTLYELKYNPFEYGAHLASFYTATGESENNLLLAPLVIPLCSHPVFGQKLFNSNKRSTIWSVFDDRTKLYDLQERIHGFQALTEQCIQYCLINDWLSVNEQNLSILTCDGSDSAFTYQKSAEKLGRLFRGHSVVEIYAFLGVKPR
;
A
#
# COMPACT_ATOMS: atom_id res chain seq x y z
N MET A 1 25.80 5.48 14.52
CA MET A 1 26.22 4.08 14.72
C MET A 1 24.96 3.25 14.50
N SER A 2 24.86 2.47 13.42
CA SER A 2 23.69 1.61 13.23
C SER A 2 23.78 0.43 14.20
N SER A 3 22.72 0.19 14.94
CA SER A 3 22.54 -1.02 15.75
C SER A 3 22.28 -2.21 14.83
N ILE A 4 22.59 -3.43 15.27
CA ILE A 4 22.12 -4.66 14.61
C ILE A 4 20.60 -4.63 14.43
N VAL A 5 19.88 -4.06 15.40
CA VAL A 5 18.42 -3.90 15.33
C VAL A 5 18.02 -3.01 14.17
N ASP A 6 18.74 -1.89 13.95
CA ASP A 6 18.46 -0.96 12.85
C ASP A 6 18.71 -1.63 11.50
N THR A 7 19.82 -2.37 11.39
CA THR A 7 20.16 -3.11 10.15
C THR A 7 19.13 -4.21 9.85
N LEU A 8 18.65 -4.94 10.86
CA LEU A 8 17.58 -5.92 10.68
C LEU A 8 16.25 -5.26 10.30
N TYR A 9 15.98 -4.08 10.85
CA TYR A 9 14.81 -3.30 10.50
C TYR A 9 14.85 -2.84 9.03
N GLU A 10 15.95 -2.24 8.60
CA GLU A 10 16.17 -1.81 7.21
C GLU A 10 16.13 -2.99 6.24
N LEU A 11 16.73 -4.13 6.60
CA LEU A 11 16.66 -5.34 5.78
C LEU A 11 15.22 -5.81 5.59
N LYS A 12 14.40 -5.73 6.63
CA LYS A 12 12.97 -6.09 6.56
C LYS A 12 12.12 -5.04 5.84
N TYR A 13 12.41 -3.76 6.03
CA TYR A 13 11.60 -2.63 5.56
C TYR A 13 12.41 -1.75 4.62
N ASN A 14 12.45 -2.16 3.35
CA ASN A 14 13.20 -1.47 2.30
C ASN A 14 12.36 -1.22 1.04
N PRO A 15 12.78 -0.27 0.18
CA PRO A 15 12.07 0.06 -1.05
C PRO A 15 12.02 -1.05 -2.11
N PHE A 16 12.99 -1.97 -2.11
CA PHE A 16 13.01 -3.08 -3.06
C PHE A 16 11.83 -4.03 -2.81
N GLU A 17 11.57 -4.35 -1.54
CA GLU A 17 10.47 -5.21 -1.12
C GLU A 17 9.12 -4.50 -1.19
N TYR A 18 9.01 -3.30 -0.61
CA TYR A 18 7.74 -2.59 -0.50
C TYR A 18 7.39 -1.74 -1.73
N GLY A 19 8.34 -1.48 -2.62
CA GLY A 19 8.05 -0.96 -3.96
C GLY A 19 7.22 -1.94 -4.77
N ALA A 20 7.57 -3.24 -4.71
CA ALA A 20 6.78 -4.28 -5.35
C ALA A 20 5.36 -4.41 -4.75
N HIS A 21 5.20 -4.11 -3.46
CA HIS A 21 3.89 -4.01 -2.82
C HIS A 21 3.07 -2.84 -3.39
N LEU A 22 3.66 -1.63 -3.52
CA LEU A 22 2.98 -0.49 -4.13
C LEU A 22 2.58 -0.79 -5.58
N ALA A 23 3.49 -1.34 -6.39
CA ALA A 23 3.21 -1.67 -7.77
C ALA A 23 2.06 -2.70 -7.90
N SER A 24 2.11 -3.76 -7.10
CA SER A 24 1.04 -4.78 -7.04
C SER A 24 -0.31 -4.19 -6.60
N PHE A 25 -0.30 -3.27 -5.63
CA PHE A 25 -1.50 -2.57 -5.17
C PHE A 25 -2.12 -1.73 -6.28
N TYR A 26 -1.36 -0.82 -6.91
CA TYR A 26 -1.91 0.08 -7.93
C TYR A 26 -2.34 -0.65 -9.21
N THR A 27 -1.67 -1.74 -9.56
CA THR A 27 -2.12 -2.63 -10.64
C THR A 27 -3.52 -3.22 -10.39
N ALA A 28 -3.86 -3.46 -9.12
CA ALA A 28 -5.14 -4.05 -8.74
C ALA A 28 -6.23 -3.03 -8.43
N THR A 29 -5.87 -1.85 -7.91
CA THR A 29 -6.80 -0.76 -7.57
C THR A 29 -7.46 -0.16 -8.82
N GLY A 30 -6.70 -0.06 -9.91
CA GLY A 30 -7.12 0.65 -11.13
C GLY A 30 -7.05 2.16 -10.98
N GLU A 31 -7.42 2.87 -12.05
CA GLU A 31 -7.41 4.32 -12.09
C GLU A 31 -8.53 4.91 -11.21
N SER A 32 -8.17 5.84 -10.35
CA SER A 32 -9.09 6.64 -9.53
C SER A 32 -8.45 7.98 -9.24
N GLU A 33 -9.26 9.03 -9.18
CA GLU A 33 -8.81 10.36 -8.77
C GLU A 33 -8.19 10.31 -7.37
N ASN A 34 -7.12 11.09 -7.17
CA ASN A 34 -6.41 11.24 -5.91
C ASN A 34 -5.85 9.92 -5.32
N ASN A 35 -5.77 8.84 -6.11
CA ASN A 35 -5.38 7.53 -5.59
C ASN A 35 -3.94 7.49 -5.05
N LEU A 36 -3.09 8.49 -5.37
CA LEU A 36 -1.77 8.68 -4.77
C LEU A 36 -1.84 8.73 -3.24
N LEU A 37 -2.91 9.31 -2.71
CA LEU A 37 -3.18 9.38 -1.27
C LEU A 37 -3.38 8.00 -0.64
N LEU A 38 -3.57 6.93 -1.40
CA LEU A 38 -3.67 5.58 -0.84
C LEU A 38 -2.31 4.94 -0.56
N ALA A 39 -1.22 5.46 -1.14
CA ALA A 39 0.12 4.89 -0.96
C ALA A 39 0.53 4.72 0.52
N PRO A 40 0.29 5.70 1.42
CA PRO A 40 0.67 5.58 2.83
C PRO A 40 -0.07 4.46 3.59
N LEU A 41 -1.16 3.92 3.04
CA LEU A 41 -1.92 2.82 3.65
C LEU A 41 -1.34 1.43 3.32
N VAL A 42 -0.60 1.31 2.22
CA VAL A 42 -0.19 -0.01 1.69
C VAL A 42 0.77 -0.73 2.64
N ILE A 43 1.87 -0.07 3.02
CA ILE A 43 2.89 -0.68 3.90
C ILE A 43 2.32 -1.01 5.27
N PRO A 44 1.64 -0.07 5.99
CA PRO A 44 1.06 -0.39 7.29
C PRO A 44 0.07 -1.56 7.22
N LEU A 45 -0.86 -1.59 6.26
CA LEU A 45 -1.89 -2.63 6.24
C LEU A 45 -1.32 -3.99 5.82
N CYS A 46 -0.41 -4.03 4.84
CA CYS A 46 0.19 -5.28 4.37
C CYS A 46 1.17 -5.90 5.38
N SER A 47 1.92 -5.07 6.12
CA SER A 47 2.88 -5.53 7.12
C SER A 47 2.26 -5.79 8.50
N HIS A 48 1.00 -5.41 8.72
CA HIS A 48 0.33 -5.63 9.99
C HIS A 48 0.16 -7.14 10.26
N PRO A 49 0.49 -7.66 11.45
CA PRO A 49 0.45 -9.11 11.71
C PRO A 49 -0.94 -9.73 11.53
N VAL A 50 -2.00 -9.00 11.88
CA VAL A 50 -3.40 -9.45 11.68
C VAL A 50 -3.89 -9.19 10.25
N PHE A 51 -3.94 -7.92 9.83
CA PHE A 51 -4.49 -7.57 8.51
C PHE A 51 -3.66 -8.08 7.34
N GLY A 52 -2.33 -8.13 7.43
CA GLY A 52 -1.50 -8.73 6.38
C GLY A 52 -1.89 -10.19 6.11
N GLN A 53 -2.11 -10.97 7.17
CA GLN A 53 -2.58 -12.36 7.05
C GLN A 53 -4.02 -12.44 6.52
N LYS A 54 -4.94 -11.58 6.99
CA LYS A 54 -6.32 -11.51 6.48
C LYS A 54 -6.35 -11.13 5.00
N LEU A 55 -5.54 -10.16 4.58
CA LEU A 55 -5.37 -9.75 3.19
C LEU A 55 -4.83 -10.90 2.36
N PHE A 56 -3.76 -11.57 2.79
CA PHE A 56 -3.21 -12.73 2.09
C PHE A 56 -4.24 -13.86 1.87
N ASN A 57 -5.15 -14.06 2.84
CA ASN A 57 -6.19 -15.09 2.81
C ASN A 57 -7.52 -14.63 2.20
N SER A 58 -7.70 -13.34 1.91
CA SER A 58 -8.97 -12.82 1.39
C SER A 58 -9.29 -13.38 0.00
N ASN A 59 -10.55 -13.36 -0.41
CA ASN A 59 -10.97 -13.88 -1.71
C ASN A 59 -11.94 -12.90 -2.40
N LYS A 60 -12.43 -13.25 -3.59
CA LYS A 60 -13.33 -12.39 -4.38
C LYS A 60 -14.65 -12.00 -3.68
N ARG A 61 -15.04 -12.69 -2.61
CA ARG A 61 -16.22 -12.36 -1.79
C ARG A 61 -15.87 -11.51 -0.57
N SER A 62 -14.58 -11.34 -0.26
CA SER A 62 -14.13 -10.49 0.82
C SER A 62 -14.39 -9.02 0.47
N THR A 63 -14.77 -8.26 1.48
CA THR A 63 -15.03 -6.81 1.41
C THR A 63 -14.17 -6.08 2.45
N ILE A 64 -14.03 -4.76 2.29
CA ILE A 64 -13.30 -3.92 3.24
C ILE A 64 -13.83 -4.12 4.68
N TRP A 65 -15.14 -4.24 4.86
CA TRP A 65 -15.79 -4.53 6.15
C TRP A 65 -15.41 -5.89 6.73
N SER A 66 -15.32 -6.93 5.90
CA SER A 66 -14.98 -8.29 6.38
C SER A 66 -13.50 -8.46 6.74
N VAL A 67 -12.61 -7.73 6.07
CA VAL A 67 -11.16 -7.82 6.30
C VAL A 67 -10.73 -6.94 7.48
N PHE A 68 -11.36 -5.78 7.63
CA PHE A 68 -11.08 -4.80 8.68
C PHE A 68 -12.24 -4.70 9.70
N ASP A 69 -12.84 -5.85 10.00
CA ASP A 69 -13.94 -6.03 10.96
C ASP A 69 -13.54 -5.64 12.39
N ASP A 70 -12.33 -6.02 12.82
CA ASP A 70 -11.79 -5.69 14.14
C ASP A 70 -11.15 -4.30 14.15
N ARG A 71 -11.99 -3.28 14.40
CA ARG A 71 -11.58 -1.88 14.49
C ARG A 71 -10.53 -1.60 15.56
N THR A 72 -10.48 -2.40 16.62
CA THR A 72 -9.52 -2.19 17.72
C THR A 72 -8.07 -2.37 17.25
N LYS A 73 -7.87 -3.14 16.18
CA LYS A 73 -6.56 -3.36 15.55
C LYS A 73 -6.13 -2.24 14.59
N LEU A 74 -6.96 -1.21 14.41
CA LEU A 74 -6.65 -0.04 13.59
C LEU A 74 -6.23 1.19 14.42
N TYR A 75 -6.25 1.12 15.75
CA TYR A 75 -6.01 2.29 16.61
C TYR A 75 -4.62 2.89 16.43
N ASP A 76 -3.62 2.06 16.15
CA ASP A 76 -2.24 2.49 15.88
C ASP A 76 -1.98 2.80 14.39
N LEU A 77 -2.98 2.66 13.52
CA LEU A 77 -2.78 2.78 12.07
C LEU A 77 -2.25 4.18 11.70
N GLN A 78 -2.75 5.24 12.34
CA GLN A 78 -2.28 6.61 12.09
C GLN A 78 -0.79 6.75 12.43
N GLU A 79 -0.34 6.19 13.56
CA GLU A 79 1.06 6.21 13.98
C GLU A 79 1.94 5.40 13.03
N ARG A 80 1.44 4.24 12.57
CA ARG A 80 2.14 3.40 11.59
C ARG A 80 2.26 4.07 10.23
N ILE A 81 1.24 4.78 9.78
CA ILE A 81 1.32 5.63 8.57
C ILE A 81 2.46 6.63 8.71
N HIS A 82 2.62 7.28 9.88
CA HIS A 82 3.71 8.25 10.10
C HIS A 82 5.06 7.56 10.16
N GLY A 83 5.16 6.42 10.84
CA GLY A 83 6.40 5.65 10.94
C GLY A 83 6.90 5.13 9.59
N PHE A 84 6.00 4.83 8.65
CA PHE A 84 6.35 4.34 7.31
C PHE A 84 6.36 5.43 6.22
N GLN A 85 6.19 6.71 6.57
CA GLN A 85 6.12 7.79 5.59
C GLN A 85 7.37 7.84 4.70
N ALA A 86 8.56 7.92 5.29
CA ALA A 86 9.82 7.98 4.55
C ALA A 86 10.03 6.76 3.65
N LEU A 87 9.67 5.56 4.14
CA LEU A 87 9.76 4.34 3.35
C LEU A 87 8.76 4.36 2.18
N THR A 88 7.54 4.85 2.40
CA THR A 88 6.52 4.96 1.35
C THR A 88 7.00 5.90 0.24
N GLU A 89 7.57 7.05 0.59
CA GLU A 89 8.14 8.00 -0.37
C GLU A 89 9.27 7.37 -1.19
N GLN A 90 10.19 6.67 -0.52
CA GLN A 90 11.27 5.93 -1.20
C GLN A 90 10.73 4.81 -2.11
N CYS A 91 9.67 4.11 -1.70
CA CYS A 91 9.04 3.08 -2.52
C CYS A 91 8.39 3.68 -3.76
N ILE A 92 7.70 4.83 -3.64
CA ILE A 92 7.14 5.55 -4.79
C ILE A 92 8.27 5.92 -5.75
N GLN A 93 9.32 6.59 -5.26
CA GLN A 93 10.48 6.96 -6.10
C GLN A 93 11.09 5.75 -6.79
N TYR A 94 11.28 4.65 -6.06
CA TYR A 94 11.80 3.41 -6.62
C TYR A 94 10.90 2.87 -7.73
N CYS A 95 9.58 2.85 -7.55
CA CYS A 95 8.64 2.45 -8.60
C CYS A 95 8.70 3.36 -9.84
N LEU A 96 8.84 4.68 -9.66
CA LEU A 96 8.93 5.62 -10.78
C LEU A 96 10.23 5.45 -11.57
N ILE A 97 11.36 5.27 -10.88
CA ILE A 97 12.67 5.07 -11.52
C ILE A 97 12.72 3.79 -12.35
N ASN A 98 12.01 2.75 -11.91
CA ASN A 98 11.95 1.45 -12.61
C ASN A 98 10.77 1.36 -13.59
N ASP A 99 10.08 2.47 -13.86
CA ASP A 99 8.92 2.52 -14.76
C ASP A 99 7.80 1.52 -14.39
N TRP A 100 7.67 1.15 -13.11
CA TRP A 100 6.58 0.29 -12.64
C TRP A 100 5.29 1.07 -12.49
N LEU A 101 5.41 2.33 -12.10
CA LEU A 101 4.33 3.27 -11.87
C LEU A 101 4.66 4.60 -12.53
N SER A 102 3.65 5.39 -12.84
CA SER A 102 3.78 6.78 -13.26
C SER A 102 2.82 7.66 -12.46
N VAL A 103 3.16 8.94 -12.30
CA VAL A 103 2.31 9.91 -11.60
C VAL A 103 1.68 10.85 -12.63
N ASN A 104 0.36 10.97 -12.57
CA ASN A 104 -0.37 12.06 -13.19
C ASN A 104 -0.52 13.17 -12.15
N GLU A 105 0.24 14.26 -12.36
CA GLU A 105 0.26 15.41 -11.46
C GLU A 105 -1.05 16.21 -11.48
N GLN A 106 -1.81 16.18 -12.57
CA GLN A 106 -3.07 16.94 -12.67
C GLN A 106 -4.15 16.36 -11.77
N ASN A 107 -4.22 15.02 -11.66
CA ASN A 107 -5.27 14.31 -10.92
C ASN A 107 -4.76 13.67 -9.61
N LEU A 108 -3.49 13.91 -9.26
CA LEU A 108 -2.80 13.30 -8.13
C LEU A 108 -3.02 11.77 -8.11
N SER A 109 -2.85 11.15 -9.28
CA SER A 109 -3.11 9.72 -9.45
C SER A 109 -1.87 8.97 -9.92
N ILE A 110 -1.65 7.80 -9.34
CA ILE A 110 -0.70 6.81 -9.80
C ILE A 110 -1.36 5.90 -10.83
N LEU A 111 -0.66 5.72 -11.94
CA LEU A 111 -1.03 4.85 -13.05
C LEU A 111 0.03 3.73 -13.17
N THR A 112 -0.39 2.56 -13.63
CA THR A 112 0.54 1.50 -14.02
C THR A 112 1.10 1.77 -15.40
N CYS A 113 2.38 1.50 -15.61
CA CYS A 113 2.97 1.55 -16.94
C CYS A 113 2.69 0.23 -17.67
N ASP A 114 2.04 0.27 -18.83
CA ASP A 114 1.64 -0.91 -19.62
C ASP A 114 2.80 -1.56 -20.42
N GLY A 115 4.05 -1.36 -19.98
CA GLY A 115 5.22 -2.03 -20.53
C GLY A 115 5.23 -3.50 -20.14
N SER A 116 5.16 -4.39 -21.13
CA SER A 116 4.80 -5.83 -21.03
C SER A 116 5.78 -6.75 -20.29
N ASP A 117 6.55 -6.26 -19.32
CA ASP A 117 7.35 -7.06 -18.37
C ASP A 117 7.71 -6.18 -17.17
N SER A 118 6.72 -5.73 -16.38
CA SER A 118 7.02 -5.08 -15.12
C SER A 118 7.67 -6.11 -14.18
N ALA A 119 9.01 -6.10 -14.15
CA ALA A 119 9.88 -7.10 -13.53
C ALA A 119 9.87 -7.03 -11.99
N PHE A 120 8.76 -6.66 -11.37
CA PHE A 120 8.60 -6.72 -9.92
C PHE A 120 7.98 -8.04 -9.50
N THR A 121 8.39 -8.53 -8.33
CA THR A 121 7.78 -9.73 -7.75
C THR A 121 6.38 -9.40 -7.26
N TYR A 122 5.41 -10.16 -7.73
CA TYR A 122 4.02 -9.91 -7.39
C TYR A 122 3.70 -10.15 -5.90
N GLN A 123 3.10 -9.16 -5.25
CA GLN A 123 2.78 -9.19 -3.83
C GLN A 123 1.27 -9.37 -3.61
N LYS A 124 0.88 -10.61 -3.31
CA LYS A 124 -0.52 -11.06 -3.19
C LYS A 124 -1.34 -10.30 -2.14
N SER A 125 -0.74 -9.94 -1.01
CA SER A 125 -1.43 -9.15 0.03
C SER A 125 -1.80 -7.75 -0.47
N ALA A 126 -0.86 -7.10 -1.18
CA ALA A 126 -1.03 -5.76 -1.72
C ALA A 126 -1.99 -5.72 -2.91
N GLU A 127 -1.93 -6.69 -3.83
CA GLU A 127 -2.95 -6.89 -4.86
C GLU A 127 -4.35 -6.95 -4.24
N LYS A 128 -4.51 -7.81 -3.23
CA LYS A 128 -5.83 -8.04 -2.62
C LYS A 128 -6.31 -6.79 -1.89
N LEU A 129 -5.41 -6.03 -1.28
CA LEU A 129 -5.74 -4.71 -0.74
C LEU A 129 -6.25 -3.78 -1.84
N GLY A 130 -5.57 -3.72 -2.98
CA GLY A 130 -5.99 -2.90 -4.12
C GLY A 130 -7.37 -3.28 -4.64
N ARG A 131 -7.66 -4.58 -4.76
CA ARG A 131 -9.00 -5.08 -5.12
C ARG A 131 -10.09 -4.71 -4.11
N LEU A 132 -9.76 -4.68 -2.82
CA LEU A 132 -10.72 -4.30 -1.78
C LEU A 132 -11.00 -2.79 -1.79
N PHE A 133 -10.05 -1.99 -2.23
CA PHE A 133 -10.18 -0.53 -2.34
C PHE A 133 -10.79 -0.10 -3.67
N ARG A 134 -10.70 -0.95 -4.69
CA ARG A 134 -11.28 -0.70 -6.01
C ARG A 134 -12.77 -0.38 -5.92
N GLY A 135 -13.17 0.73 -6.52
CA GLY A 135 -14.56 1.21 -6.55
C GLY A 135 -14.97 2.02 -5.32
N HIS A 136 -14.07 2.22 -4.36
CA HIS A 136 -14.26 3.14 -3.24
C HIS A 136 -13.43 4.41 -3.46
N SER A 137 -14.00 5.55 -3.09
CA SER A 137 -13.25 6.81 -3.10
C SER A 137 -12.19 6.82 -1.99
N VAL A 138 -11.14 7.61 -2.19
CA VAL A 138 -10.10 7.84 -1.18
C VAL A 138 -10.70 8.29 0.15
N VAL A 139 -11.67 9.21 0.10
CA VAL A 139 -12.33 9.75 1.30
C VAL A 139 -13.07 8.65 2.06
N GLU A 140 -13.81 7.79 1.37
CA GLU A 140 -14.52 6.67 2.00
C GLU A 140 -13.55 5.68 2.66
N ILE A 141 -12.43 5.37 2.00
CA ILE A 141 -11.41 4.45 2.54
C ILE A 141 -10.81 5.02 3.83
N TYR A 142 -10.40 6.29 3.81
CA TYR A 142 -9.81 6.95 4.98
C TYR A 142 -10.81 7.08 6.14
N ALA A 143 -12.04 7.52 5.84
CA ALA A 143 -13.11 7.62 6.83
C ALA A 143 -13.45 6.26 7.45
N PHE A 144 -13.51 5.21 6.61
CA PHE A 144 -13.74 3.85 7.06
C PHE A 144 -12.61 3.38 7.98
N LEU A 145 -11.34 3.58 7.60
CA LEU A 145 -10.19 3.14 8.40
C LEU A 145 -9.96 3.99 9.67
N GLY A 146 -10.66 5.12 9.82
CA GLY A 146 -10.55 6.00 10.99
C GLY A 146 -9.24 6.80 11.04
N VAL A 147 -8.64 7.05 9.89
CA VAL A 147 -7.35 7.75 9.74
C VAL A 147 -7.48 8.94 8.79
N LYS A 148 -6.50 9.85 8.82
CA LYS A 148 -6.48 11.04 7.96
C LYS A 148 -5.43 10.91 6.86
N PRO A 149 -5.76 11.29 5.61
CA PRO A 149 -4.77 11.38 4.54
C PRO A 149 -3.72 12.44 4.93
N ARG A 150 -2.48 12.19 4.55
CA ARG A 150 -1.36 13.13 4.70
C ARG A 150 -0.71 13.34 3.35
#